data_AF-A0A957RXH7-F1
#
_entry.id   AF-A0A957RXH7-F1
#
_cell.length_a   1.000
_cell.length_b   1.000
_cell.length_c   1.000
_cell.angle_alpha   90.00
_cell.angle_beta   90.00
_cell.angle_gamma   90.00
#
_symmetry.space_group_name_H-M   'P 1'
#
loop_
_entity.id
_entity.type
_entity.pdbx_description
1 polymer ?
#
loop_
_entity_poly.entity_id
_entity_poly.type
_entity_poly.pdbx_seq_one_letter_code
_entity_poly.pdbx_strand_id
1 'polypeptide(L)' 'MNQNDIRNAIEAGQTALGIEFGSTRIKAVLIGAGHAPIASGSHEWENRYENGVWTYSLEDVWSGLQAS' A
#
# COMPACT_ATOMS: atom_id res chain seq x y z
N MET A 1 -11.08 16.97 1.24
CA MET A 1 -10.85 17.18 2.69
C MET A 1 -9.67 18.12 2.83
N ASN A 2 -9.74 19.09 3.74
CA ASN A 2 -8.54 19.88 4.05
C ASN A 2 -7.58 19.05 4.93
N GLN A 3 -6.37 19.56 5.15
CA GLN A 3 -5.33 18.82 5.90
C GLN A 3 -5.72 18.53 7.36
N ASN A 4 -6.48 19.42 8.00
CA ASN A 4 -6.96 19.23 9.37
C ASN A 4 -8.05 18.15 9.43
N ASP A 5 -8.96 18.13 8.46
CA ASP A 5 -9.98 17.08 8.34
C ASP A 5 -9.34 15.70 8.17
N ILE A 6 -8.29 15.61 7.33
CA ILE A 6 -7.54 14.37 7.10
C ILE A 6 -6.88 13.89 8.39
N ARG A 7 -6.20 14.79 9.12
CA ARG A 7 -5.57 14.45 10.40
C ARG A 7 -6.58 13.91 11.40
N ASN A 8 -7.70 14.61 11.58
CA ASN A 8 -8.74 14.21 12.52
C ASN A 8 -9.34 12.85 12.14
N ALA A 9 -9.56 12.59 10.84
CA ALA A 9 -10.07 11.30 10.38
C ALA A 9 -9.09 10.14 10.68
N ILE A 10 -7.77 10.38 10.53
CA ILE A 10 -6.73 9.39 10.88
C ILE A 10 -6.71 9.15 12.39
N GLU A 11 -6.66 10.20 13.21
CA GLU A 11 -6.62 10.10 14.68
C GLU A 11 -7.88 9.45 15.26
N ALA A 12 -9.04 9.67 14.61
CA ALA A 12 -10.32 9.07 14.99
C ALA A 12 -10.53 7.64 14.44
N GLY A 13 -9.57 7.08 13.67
CA GLY A 13 -9.71 5.74 13.07
C GLY A 13 -10.81 5.64 12.01
N GLN A 14 -11.16 6.76 11.36
CA GLN A 14 -12.20 6.83 10.31
C GLN A 14 -11.63 6.66 8.90
N THR A 15 -10.49 6.01 8.78
CA THR A 15 -9.80 5.73 7.52
C THR A 15 -9.58 4.22 7.36
N ALA A 16 -9.32 3.80 6.13
CA ALA A 16 -8.92 2.43 5.83
C ALA A 16 -7.70 2.42 4.92
N LEU A 17 -6.75 1.53 5.19
CA LEU A 17 -5.58 1.31 4.35
C LEU A 17 -5.81 0.06 3.49
N GLY A 18 -5.91 0.25 2.17
CA GLY A 18 -5.87 -0.84 1.21
C GLY A 18 -4.44 -1.15 0.79
N ILE A 19 -4.08 -2.43 0.76
CA ILE A 19 -2.76 -2.91 0.32
C ILE A 19 -2.96 -3.91 -0.81
N GLU A 20 -2.23 -3.74 -1.92
CA GLU A 20 -2.25 -4.65 -3.07
C GLU A 20 -0.82 -5.09 -3.39
N PHE A 21 -0.59 -6.41 -3.44
CA PHE A 21 0.65 -7.02 -3.95
C PHE A 21 0.43 -7.48 -5.40
N GLY A 22 0.55 -6.55 -6.34
CA GLY A 22 0.45 -6.84 -7.77
C GLY A 22 1.74 -7.47 -8.32
N SER A 23 1.72 -7.99 -9.55
CA SER A 23 2.88 -8.65 -10.15
C SER A 23 4.06 -7.72 -10.46
N THR A 24 3.82 -6.42 -10.61
CA THR A 24 4.86 -5.43 -10.92
C THR A 24 4.96 -4.32 -9.90
N ARG A 25 3.97 -4.18 -9.01
CA ARG A 25 3.96 -3.15 -7.97
C ARG A 25 3.25 -3.59 -6.71
N ILE A 26 3.76 -3.12 -5.59
CA ILE A 26 3.03 -3.03 -4.33
C ILE A 26 2.39 -1.65 -4.27
N LYS A 27 1.14 -1.58 -3.82
CA LYS A 27 0.39 -0.32 -3.68
C LYS A 27 -0.21 -0.23 -2.29
N ALA A 28 -0.15 0.96 -1.70
CA ALA A 28 -0.85 1.30 -0.47
C ALA A 28 -1.73 2.54 -0.71
N VAL A 29 -3.02 2.45 -0.40
CA VAL A 29 -3.98 3.56 -0.57
C VAL A 29 -4.74 3.77 0.72
N LEU A 30 -4.59 4.95 1.30
CA LEU A 30 -5.38 5.38 2.45
C LEU A 30 -6.63 6.09 1.95
N ILE A 31 -7.81 5.59 2.34
CA ILE A 31 -9.10 6.21 2.03
C ILE A 31 -9.72 6.81 3.29
N GLY A 32 -10.42 7.93 3.12
CA GLY A 32 -11.21 8.57 4.17
C GLY A 32 -12.72 8.31 4.03
N ALA A 33 -13.50 9.09 4.78
CA ALA A 33 -14.96 9.08 4.67
C ALA A 33 -15.40 9.36 3.22
N GLY A 34 -16.41 8.61 2.74
CA GLY A 34 -16.87 8.68 1.35
C GLY A 34 -16.02 7.90 0.34
N HIS A 35 -15.10 7.05 0.81
CA HIS A 35 -14.23 6.19 -0.01
C HIS A 35 -13.29 6.96 -0.95
N ALA A 36 -13.08 8.25 -0.68
CA ALA A 36 -12.14 9.06 -1.43
C ALA A 36 -10.69 8.78 -0.98
N PRO A 37 -9.74 8.62 -1.92
CA PRO A 37 -8.32 8.55 -1.58
C PRO A 37 -7.84 9.84 -0.91
N ILE A 38 -7.10 9.70 0.19
CA ILE A 38 -6.47 10.81 0.92
C ILE A 38 -4.94 10.73 0.90
N ALA A 39 -4.37 9.54 0.68
CA ALA A 39 -2.97 9.33 0.36
C ALA A 39 -2.81 8.04 -0.47
N SER A 40 -1.74 7.98 -1.26
CA SER A 40 -1.38 6.80 -2.05
C SER A 40 0.12 6.72 -2.22
N GLY A 41 0.67 5.51 -2.22
CA GLY A 41 2.01 5.26 -2.71
C GLY A 41 2.15 3.88 -3.31
N SER A 42 3.30 3.66 -3.92
CA SER A 42 3.57 2.48 -4.72
C SER A 42 5.06 2.19 -4.80
N HIS A 43 5.40 0.92 -4.79
CA HIS A 43 6.75 0.41 -4.95
C HIS A 43 6.81 -0.57 -6.13
N GLU A 44 7.69 -0.34 -7.08
CA GLU A 44 7.92 -1.30 -8.17
C GLU A 44 8.80 -2.45 -7.68
N TRP A 45 8.48 -3.67 -8.09
CA TRP A 45 9.23 -4.88 -7.73
C TRP A 45 9.13 -5.90 -8.86
N GLU A 46 10.06 -6.86 -8.87
CA GLU A 46 10.12 -7.92 -9.87
C GLU A 46 10.11 -9.29 -9.20
N ASN A 47 9.52 -10.27 -9.90
CA ASN A 47 9.57 -11.67 -9.47
C ASN A 47 10.92 -12.30 -9.80
N ARG A 48 11.16 -13.46 -9.18
CA ARG A 48 12.32 -14.31 -9.42
C ARG A 48 11.83 -15.71 -9.76
N TYR A 49 12.47 -16.37 -10.73
CA TYR A 49 12.17 -17.76 -11.04
C TYR A 49 13.07 -18.68 -10.22
N GLU A 50 12.49 -19.31 -9.20
CA GLU A 50 13.22 -20.13 -8.24
C GLU A 50 12.53 -21.49 -8.09
N ASN A 51 13.31 -22.57 -8.13
CA ASN A 51 12.81 -23.95 -7.94
C ASN A 51 11.61 -24.31 -8.84
N GLY A 52 11.54 -23.76 -10.05
CA GLY A 52 10.46 -24.02 -11.00
C GLY A 52 9.20 -23.16 -10.83
N VAL A 53 9.24 -22.13 -9.97
CA VAL A 53 8.08 -21.26 -9.69
C VAL A 53 8.50 -19.79 -9.70
N TRP A 54 7.65 -18.92 -10.22
CA TRP A 54 7.81 -17.47 -10.07
C TRP A 54 7.41 -17.05 -8.66
N THR A 55 8.35 -16.45 -7.93
CA THR A 55 8.17 -16.11 -6.52
C THR A 55 8.67 -14.70 -6.22
N TYR A 56 8.28 -14.20 -5.06
CA TYR A 56 8.81 -12.99 -4.44
C TYR A 56 9.34 -13.38 -3.07
N SER A 57 10.45 -12.78 -2.65
CA SER A 57 10.96 -13.03 -1.29
C SER A 57 10.07 -12.33 -0.26
N LEU A 58 9.95 -12.89 0.94
CA LEU A 58 9.26 -12.20 2.03
C LEU A 58 9.95 -10.89 2.41
N GLU A 59 11.26 -10.79 2.22
CA GLU A 59 12.02 -9.55 2.41
C GLU A 59 11.58 -8.45 1.45
N ASP A 60 11.39 -8.79 0.16
CA ASP A 60 10.86 -7.85 -0.86
C ASP A 60 9.43 -7.43 -0.52
N VAL A 61 8.59 -8.35 -0.01
CA VAL A 61 7.23 -8.03 0.45
C VAL A 61 7.25 -6.99 1.57
N TRP A 62 8.07 -7.19 2.60
CA TRP A 62 8.15 -6.30 3.75
C TRP A 62 8.75 -4.93 3.39
N SER A 63 9.90 -4.93 2.71
CA SER A 63 10.58 -3.71 2.30
C SER A 63 9.74 -2.90 1.30
N GLY A 64 9.12 -3.57 0.34
CA GLY A 64 8.28 -2.92 -0.66
C GLY A 64 6.97 -2.37 -0.07
N LEU A 65 6.35 -3.04 0.90
CA LEU A 65 5.20 -2.49 1.63
C LEU A 65 5.61 -1.26 2.45
N GLN A 66 6.76 -1.29 3.12
CA GLN A 66 7.24 -0.17 3.93
C GLN A 66 7.61 1.06 3.07
N ALA A 67 8.05 0.85 1.83
CA ALA A 67 8.38 1.90 0.87
C ALA A 67 7.18 2.43 0.08
N SER A 68 6.02 1.78 0.18
CA SER A 68 4.78 2.15 -0.51
C SER A 68 3.97 3.20 0.23
#